data_AF-A0A6P0XEU2-F1
#
_entry.id   AF-A0A6P0XEU2-F1
#
_cell.length_a   1.000
_cell.length_b   1.000
_cell.length_c   1.000
_cell.angle_alpha   90.00
_cell.angle_beta   90.00
_cell.angle_gamma   90.00
#
_symmetry.space_group_name_H-M   'P 1'
#
loop_
_entity.id
_entity.type
_entity.pdbx_description
1 polymer ?
#
loop_
_entity_poly.entity_id
_entity_poly.type
_entity_poly.pdbx_seq_one_letter_code
_entity_poly.pdbx_strand_id
1 'polypeptide(L)'
;NFASAYSNRCLVYLQQEKYQQAIADCNQAIKLNPENLEANLNLGLAYYNISNYQQAIAEYTKVLNQNHNDFRALYNRGLANFELKNYQKAVGDYNLVLANTKQDHNFDRADIYNERGLAYLMSKKMHKAMADFSDAINIDANNSRAYLNRGCVCSKMGNIEEAMEDFSKTLQLNPHEAQAYLNRGLLHNHQGLYQAAIQDWQAAAKCFCDGGDMIAYHHTQALINQLQTWLLSSNQTAIA
;
A
#
# COMPACT_ATOMS: atom_id res chain seq x y z
N ASN A 1 16.65 -33.89 -6.86
CA ASN A 1 16.19 -33.92 -5.45
C ASN A 1 14.68 -33.66 -5.43
N PHE A 2 13.87 -34.57 -4.92
CA PHE A 2 12.40 -34.43 -4.90
C PHE A 2 11.92 -33.20 -4.11
N ALA A 3 12.62 -32.80 -3.04
CA ALA A 3 12.26 -31.61 -2.26
C ALA A 3 12.28 -30.33 -3.12
N SER A 4 13.31 -30.17 -3.97
CA SER A 4 13.43 -29.04 -4.89
C SER A 4 12.33 -29.05 -5.96
N ALA A 5 11.92 -30.22 -6.43
CA ALA A 5 10.83 -30.34 -7.42
C ALA A 5 9.48 -29.88 -6.83
N TYR A 6 9.16 -30.31 -5.59
CA TYR A 6 7.97 -29.82 -4.88
C TYR A 6 8.05 -28.31 -4.61
N SER A 7 9.20 -27.78 -4.19
CA SER A 7 9.38 -26.34 -3.97
C SER A 7 9.15 -25.52 -5.24
N ASN A 8 9.72 -25.97 -6.37
CA ASN A 8 9.54 -25.30 -7.66
C ASN A 8 8.07 -25.37 -8.12
N ARG A 9 7.39 -26.51 -7.93
CA ARG A 9 5.97 -26.63 -8.29
C ARG A 9 5.08 -25.79 -7.38
N CYS A 10 5.41 -25.66 -6.10
CA CYS A 10 4.76 -24.70 -5.19
C CYS A 10 4.85 -23.27 -5.74
N LEU A 11 6.02 -22.83 -6.21
CA LEU A 11 6.19 -21.51 -6.83
C LEU A 11 5.33 -21.34 -8.09
N VAL A 12 5.23 -22.37 -8.94
CA VAL A 12 4.34 -22.33 -10.12
C VAL A 12 2.88 -22.20 -9.70
N TYR A 13 2.45 -22.90 -8.65
CA TYR A 13 1.08 -22.75 -8.15
C TYR A 13 0.80 -21.37 -7.55
N LEU A 14 1.78 -20.75 -6.88
CA LEU A 14 1.68 -19.35 -6.44
C LEU A 14 1.43 -18.40 -7.62
N GLN A 15 2.20 -18.55 -8.70
CA GLN A 15 2.05 -17.74 -9.91
C GLN A 15 0.70 -17.96 -10.62
N GLN A 16 0.08 -19.13 -10.41
CA GLN A 16 -1.26 -19.45 -10.90
C GLN A 16 -2.37 -19.11 -9.90
N GLU A 17 -2.05 -18.47 -8.78
CA GLU A 17 -2.98 -18.14 -7.68
C GLU A 17 -3.68 -19.37 -7.07
N LYS A 18 -3.10 -20.56 -7.27
CA LYS A 18 -3.57 -21.84 -6.73
C LYS A 18 -2.99 -22.07 -5.34
N TYR A 19 -3.36 -21.20 -4.40
CA TYR A 19 -2.69 -21.11 -3.09
C TYR A 19 -2.79 -22.40 -2.26
N GLN A 20 -3.92 -23.11 -2.31
CA GLN A 20 -4.07 -24.38 -1.57
C GLN A 20 -3.14 -25.48 -2.10
N GLN A 21 -3.00 -25.59 -3.43
CA GLN A 21 -2.05 -26.52 -4.04
C GLN A 21 -0.60 -26.11 -3.75
N ALA A 22 -0.30 -24.81 -3.76
CA ALA A 22 1.01 -24.30 -3.38
C ALA A 22 1.37 -24.70 -1.93
N ILE A 23 0.46 -24.49 -0.98
CA ILE A 23 0.64 -24.88 0.44
C ILE A 23 0.95 -26.38 0.55
N ALA A 24 0.21 -27.24 -0.14
CA ALA A 24 0.41 -28.69 -0.09
C ALA A 24 1.82 -29.08 -0.59
N ASP A 25 2.26 -28.51 -1.71
CA ASP A 25 3.57 -28.81 -2.30
C ASP A 25 4.72 -28.24 -1.47
N CYS A 26 4.59 -27.02 -0.97
CA CYS A 26 5.61 -26.42 -0.09
C CYS A 26 5.77 -27.24 1.21
N ASN A 27 4.66 -27.70 1.81
CA ASN A 27 4.72 -28.58 2.98
C ASN A 27 5.42 -29.92 2.65
N GLN A 28 5.16 -30.50 1.49
CA GLN A 28 5.84 -31.72 1.06
C GLN A 28 7.34 -31.50 0.82
N ALA A 29 7.72 -30.34 0.27
CA ALA A 29 9.13 -29.96 0.10
C ALA A 29 9.84 -29.85 1.46
N ILE A 30 9.21 -29.20 2.45
CA ILE A 30 9.74 -29.03 3.82
C ILE A 30 9.80 -30.38 4.56
N LYS A 31 8.81 -31.26 4.36
CA LYS A 31 8.84 -32.61 4.92
C LYS A 31 10.03 -33.44 4.42
N LEU A 32 10.37 -33.30 3.13
CA LEU A 32 11.50 -34.00 2.52
C LEU A 32 12.85 -33.35 2.85
N ASN A 33 12.87 -32.03 3.05
CA ASN A 33 14.04 -31.28 3.48
C ASN A 33 13.62 -30.10 4.39
N PRO A 34 13.71 -30.26 5.72
CA PRO A 34 13.31 -29.22 6.67
C PRO A 34 14.08 -27.90 6.55
N GLU A 35 15.29 -27.92 5.96
CA GLU A 35 16.15 -26.75 5.77
C GLU A 35 15.91 -26.05 4.41
N ASN A 36 14.87 -26.43 3.67
CA ASN A 36 14.55 -25.79 2.40
C ASN A 36 13.97 -24.38 2.62
N LEU A 37 14.84 -23.38 2.68
CA LEU A 37 14.45 -21.98 2.90
C LEU A 37 13.52 -21.42 1.83
N GLU A 38 13.74 -21.78 0.56
CA GLU A 38 12.86 -21.37 -0.54
C GLU A 38 11.44 -21.92 -0.36
N ALA A 39 11.29 -23.16 0.10
CA ALA A 39 9.98 -23.73 0.39
C ALA A 39 9.28 -23.03 1.57
N ASN A 40 10.02 -22.65 2.63
CA ASN A 40 9.45 -21.87 3.73
C ASN A 40 9.03 -20.46 3.25
N LEU A 41 9.86 -19.79 2.44
CA LEU A 41 9.53 -18.48 1.88
C LEU A 41 8.26 -18.53 1.02
N ASN A 42 8.18 -19.50 0.11
CA ASN A 42 7.01 -19.71 -0.75
C ASN A 42 5.76 -20.12 0.05
N LEU A 43 5.91 -20.93 1.11
CA LEU A 43 4.82 -21.27 2.00
C LEU A 43 4.27 -20.03 2.72
N GLY A 44 5.17 -19.17 3.21
CA GLY A 44 4.81 -17.89 3.80
C GLY A 44 4.04 -17.00 2.81
N LEU A 45 4.47 -16.93 1.55
CA LEU A 45 3.77 -16.20 0.49
C LEU A 45 2.38 -16.78 0.24
N ALA A 46 2.26 -18.11 0.20
CA ALA A 46 0.97 -18.77 0.00
C ALA A 46 0.00 -18.44 1.15
N TYR A 47 0.47 -18.48 2.40
CA TYR A 47 -0.32 -18.09 3.56
C TYR A 47 -0.71 -16.61 3.55
N TYR A 48 0.20 -15.72 3.14
CA TYR A 48 -0.09 -14.29 3.04
C TYR A 48 -1.24 -14.02 2.04
N ASN A 49 -1.21 -14.68 0.87
CA ASN A 49 -2.22 -14.50 -0.18
C ASN A 49 -3.61 -15.03 0.20
N ILE A 50 -3.71 -15.95 1.16
CA ILE A 50 -5.00 -16.39 1.74
C ILE A 50 -5.32 -15.68 3.06
N SER A 51 -4.67 -14.54 3.32
CA SER A 51 -4.82 -13.71 4.53
C SER A 51 -4.51 -14.43 5.85
N ASN A 52 -3.79 -15.55 5.82
CA ASN A 52 -3.30 -16.24 7.00
C ASN A 52 -1.96 -15.67 7.46
N TYR A 53 -1.97 -14.40 7.83
CA TYR A 53 -0.76 -13.63 8.13
C TYR A 53 0.05 -14.19 9.30
N GLN A 54 -0.61 -14.81 10.28
CA GLN A 54 0.07 -15.41 11.42
C GLN A 54 0.96 -16.60 10.99
N GLN A 55 0.44 -17.48 10.12
CA GLN A 55 1.24 -18.57 9.57
C GLN A 55 2.32 -18.04 8.63
N ALA A 56 2.01 -17.03 7.82
CA ALA A 56 3.02 -16.38 6.97
C ALA A 56 4.22 -15.87 7.78
N ILE A 57 3.97 -15.16 8.89
CA ILE A 57 5.02 -14.67 9.80
C ILE A 57 5.86 -15.81 10.38
N ALA A 58 5.23 -16.93 10.75
CA ALA A 58 5.93 -18.09 11.29
C ALA A 58 6.92 -18.67 10.26
N GLU A 59 6.48 -18.84 9.02
CA GLU A 59 7.33 -19.37 7.94
C GLU A 59 8.47 -18.40 7.57
N TYR A 60 8.21 -17.09 7.46
CA TYR A 60 9.27 -16.11 7.25
C TYR A 60 10.26 -16.07 8.41
N THR A 61 9.80 -16.26 9.65
CA THR A 61 10.69 -16.31 10.82
C THR A 61 11.61 -17.52 10.78
N LYS A 62 11.18 -18.68 10.27
CA LYS A 62 12.06 -19.83 10.05
C LYS A 62 13.20 -19.50 9.08
N VAL A 63 12.89 -18.77 7.99
CA VAL A 63 13.92 -18.30 7.05
C VAL A 63 14.93 -17.39 7.76
N LEU A 64 14.43 -16.43 8.54
CA LEU A 64 15.26 -15.46 9.24
C LEU A 64 16.09 -16.04 10.39
N ASN A 65 15.69 -17.18 10.96
CA ASN A 65 16.51 -17.89 11.94
C ASN A 65 17.79 -18.50 11.32
N GLN A 66 17.78 -18.79 10.02
CA GLN A 66 18.95 -19.33 9.30
C GLN A 66 19.71 -18.22 8.54
N ASN A 67 18.97 -17.34 7.88
CA ASN A 67 19.50 -16.18 7.17
C ASN A 67 18.85 -14.89 7.70
N HIS A 68 19.44 -14.33 8.76
CA HIS A 68 18.94 -13.18 9.50
C HIS A 68 18.66 -11.93 8.65
N ASN A 69 19.34 -11.80 7.50
CA ASN A 69 19.23 -10.66 6.60
C ASN A 69 18.59 -11.04 5.26
N ASP A 70 17.85 -12.15 5.17
CA ASP A 70 17.09 -12.48 3.96
C ASP A 70 16.07 -11.37 3.68
N PHE A 71 16.34 -10.60 2.63
CA PHE A 71 15.54 -9.45 2.22
C PHE A 71 14.06 -9.83 2.03
N ARG A 72 13.79 -10.94 1.33
CA ARG A 72 12.44 -11.35 0.94
C ARG A 72 11.65 -11.73 2.18
N ALA A 73 12.27 -12.47 3.09
CA ALA A 73 11.63 -12.85 4.34
C ALA A 73 11.37 -11.64 5.27
N LEU A 74 12.33 -10.70 5.40
CA LEU A 74 12.13 -9.47 6.18
C LEU A 74 10.99 -8.63 5.59
N TYR A 75 11.04 -8.34 4.29
CA TYR A 75 10.03 -7.51 3.63
C TYR A 75 8.63 -8.13 3.77
N ASN A 76 8.48 -9.40 3.43
CA ASN A 76 7.17 -10.06 3.49
C ASN A 76 6.66 -10.27 4.92
N ARG A 77 7.55 -10.45 5.90
CA ARG A 77 7.17 -10.46 7.32
C ARG A 77 6.75 -9.08 7.79
N GLY A 78 7.38 -8.02 7.28
CA GLY A 78 6.97 -6.64 7.49
C GLY A 78 5.55 -6.39 7.01
N LEU A 79 5.23 -6.79 5.77
CA LEU A 79 3.89 -6.70 5.19
C LEU A 79 2.87 -7.49 6.03
N ALA A 80 3.16 -8.74 6.38
CA ALA A 80 2.27 -9.56 7.20
C ALA A 80 2.04 -8.98 8.61
N ASN A 81 3.07 -8.38 9.22
CA ASN A 81 2.93 -7.66 10.48
C ASN A 81 2.06 -6.39 10.31
N PHE A 82 2.18 -5.68 9.20
CA PHE A 82 1.35 -4.52 8.90
C PHE A 82 -0.14 -4.88 8.82
N GLU A 83 -0.48 -5.97 8.11
CA GLU A 83 -1.86 -6.47 8.01
C GLU A 83 -2.45 -6.86 9.37
N LEU A 84 -1.62 -7.43 10.26
CA LEU A 84 -2.00 -7.71 11.65
C LEU A 84 -1.96 -6.49 12.58
N LYS A 85 -1.75 -5.28 12.04
CA LYS A 85 -1.63 -4.02 12.78
C LYS A 85 -0.46 -3.99 13.77
N ASN A 86 0.50 -4.90 13.63
CA ASN A 86 1.75 -4.95 14.39
C ASN A 86 2.76 -3.95 13.81
N TYR A 87 2.37 -2.68 13.69
CA TYR A 87 3.12 -1.67 12.94
C TYR A 87 4.55 -1.47 13.44
N GLN A 88 4.79 -1.59 14.75
CA GLN A 88 6.15 -1.50 15.30
C GLN A 88 7.06 -2.64 14.83
N LYS A 89 6.52 -3.86 14.71
CA LYS A 89 7.27 -5.01 14.18
C LYS A 89 7.52 -4.84 12.69
N ALA A 90 6.52 -4.38 11.94
CA ALA A 90 6.67 -4.06 10.52
C ALA A 90 7.78 -3.03 10.28
N VAL A 91 7.77 -1.92 11.03
CA VAL A 91 8.84 -0.90 11.00
C VAL A 91 10.21 -1.51 11.32
N GLY A 92 10.28 -2.42 12.30
CA GLY A 92 11.52 -3.13 12.65
C GLY A 92 12.08 -3.93 11.47
N ASP A 93 11.23 -4.71 10.80
CA ASP A 93 11.60 -5.49 9.62
C ASP A 93 12.05 -4.58 8.47
N TYR A 94 11.32 -3.49 8.17
CA TYR A 94 11.69 -2.53 7.13
C TYR A 94 13.00 -1.78 7.43
N ASN A 95 13.29 -1.50 8.70
CA ASN A 95 14.57 -0.91 9.10
C ASN A 95 15.73 -1.85 8.77
N LEU A 96 15.58 -3.15 9.04
CA LEU A 96 16.60 -4.16 8.73
C LEU A 96 16.81 -4.28 7.22
N VAL A 97 15.73 -4.25 6.43
CA VAL A 97 15.81 -4.20 4.97
C VAL A 97 16.62 -2.99 4.51
N LEU A 98 16.24 -1.78 4.92
CA LEU A 98 16.88 -0.55 4.47
C LEU A 98 18.36 -0.43 4.88
N ALA A 99 18.75 -1.04 6.01
CA ALA A 99 20.12 -1.05 6.52
C ALA A 99 21.04 -2.05 5.77
N ASN A 100 20.49 -3.16 5.25
CA ASN A 100 21.29 -4.25 4.67
C ASN A 100 21.22 -4.33 3.14
N THR A 101 20.31 -3.58 2.50
CA THR A 101 20.19 -3.57 1.03
C THR A 101 21.25 -2.62 0.44
N LYS A 102 22.23 -3.16 -0.30
CA LYS A 102 23.26 -2.37 -1.00
C LYS A 102 22.62 -1.40 -2.00
N GLN A 103 23.20 -0.21 -2.15
CA GLN A 103 22.71 0.86 -3.02
C GLN A 103 22.68 0.50 -4.51
N ASP A 104 23.40 -0.54 -4.94
CA ASP A 104 23.63 -0.85 -6.36
C ASP A 104 22.48 -1.60 -7.06
N HIS A 105 21.44 -2.00 -6.32
CA HIS A 105 20.21 -2.50 -6.92
C HIS A 105 19.15 -1.39 -6.83
N ASN A 106 18.74 -0.85 -7.97
CA ASN A 106 17.52 -0.03 -8.15
C ASN A 106 16.24 -0.87 -7.87
N PHE A 107 16.28 -1.73 -6.86
CA PHE A 107 15.16 -2.51 -6.37
C PHE A 107 14.52 -1.73 -5.21
N ASP A 108 13.33 -1.20 -5.48
CA ASP A 108 12.19 -0.84 -4.61
C ASP A 108 12.48 -0.24 -3.22
N ARG A 109 13.65 0.38 -2.99
CA ARG A 109 13.91 1.15 -1.75
C ARG A 109 12.83 2.20 -1.54
N ALA A 110 12.39 2.85 -2.62
CA ALA A 110 11.25 3.77 -2.61
C ALA A 110 10.00 3.10 -2.03
N ASP A 111 9.68 1.88 -2.44
CA ASP A 111 8.53 1.14 -1.90
C ASP A 111 8.75 0.76 -0.44
N ILE A 112 9.95 0.34 -0.03
CA ILE A 112 10.22 0.05 1.39
C ILE A 112 10.02 1.30 2.26
N TYR A 113 10.52 2.46 1.82
CA TYR A 113 10.25 3.73 2.49
C TYR A 113 8.75 4.03 2.50
N ASN A 114 8.04 3.84 1.39
CA ASN A 114 6.59 4.02 1.35
C ASN A 114 5.85 3.07 2.32
N GLU A 115 6.19 1.79 2.38
CA GLU A 115 5.58 0.82 3.31
C GLU A 115 5.89 1.15 4.78
N ARG A 116 7.12 1.59 5.08
CA ARG A 116 7.49 2.02 6.43
C ARG A 116 6.80 3.33 6.81
N GLY A 117 6.65 4.25 5.86
CA GLY A 117 5.90 5.48 6.00
C GLY A 117 4.43 5.20 6.34
N LEU A 118 3.80 4.26 5.65
CA LEU A 118 2.45 3.78 5.97
C LEU A 118 2.38 3.20 7.38
N ALA A 119 3.32 2.35 7.78
CA ALA A 119 3.36 1.80 9.14
C ALA A 119 3.51 2.90 10.21
N TYR A 120 4.29 3.94 9.95
CA TYR A 120 4.39 5.11 10.81
C TYR A 120 3.10 5.92 10.86
N LEU A 121 2.45 6.15 9.72
CA LEU A 121 1.18 6.86 9.63
C LEU A 121 0.09 6.14 10.45
N MET A 122 -0.04 4.82 10.28
CA MET A 122 -0.98 4.00 11.05
C MET A 122 -0.65 3.96 12.54
N SER A 123 0.62 4.18 12.91
CA SER A 123 1.08 4.38 14.29
C SER A 123 0.96 5.82 14.79
N LYS A 124 0.29 6.72 14.05
CA LYS A 124 0.13 8.15 14.33
C LYS A 124 1.46 8.95 14.40
N LYS A 125 2.55 8.42 13.83
CA LYS A 125 3.87 9.06 13.78
C LYS A 125 4.02 9.88 12.50
N MET A 126 3.19 10.91 12.34
CA MET A 126 3.03 11.65 11.08
C MET A 126 4.32 12.27 10.53
N HIS A 127 5.16 12.87 11.37
CA HIS A 127 6.45 13.42 10.91
C HIS A 127 7.40 12.36 10.34
N LYS A 128 7.41 11.15 10.92
CA LYS A 128 8.23 10.04 10.39
C LYS A 128 7.65 9.49 9.09
N ALA A 129 6.33 9.41 8.98
CA ALA A 129 5.65 9.03 7.75
C ALA A 129 5.97 10.00 6.61
N MET A 130 5.87 11.32 6.88
CA MET A 130 6.17 12.37 5.91
C MET A 130 7.63 12.32 5.43
N ALA A 131 8.58 12.09 6.34
CA ALA A 131 9.98 11.90 5.99
C ALA A 131 10.18 10.68 5.08
N ASP A 132 9.59 9.54 5.44
CA ASP A 132 9.69 8.30 4.66
C ASP A 132 9.05 8.45 3.26
N PHE A 133 7.88 9.08 3.13
CA PHE A 133 7.28 9.33 1.82
C PHE A 133 8.12 10.29 0.97
N SER A 134 8.79 11.26 1.61
CA SER A 134 9.70 12.17 0.89
C SER A 134 10.96 11.46 0.43
N ASP A 135 11.53 10.56 1.24
CA ASP A 135 12.64 9.70 0.84
C ASP A 135 12.24 8.79 -0.34
N ALA A 136 11.03 8.23 -0.31
CA ALA A 136 10.49 7.44 -1.42
C ALA A 136 10.41 8.25 -2.73
N ILE A 137 9.89 9.47 -2.67
CA ILE A 137 9.79 10.39 -3.82
C ILE A 137 11.18 10.81 -4.32
N ASN A 138 12.14 11.05 -3.42
CA ASN A 138 13.50 11.42 -3.80
C ASN A 138 14.24 10.29 -4.51
N ILE A 139 13.92 9.04 -4.18
CA ILE A 139 14.46 7.85 -4.83
C ILE A 139 13.76 7.60 -6.17
N ASP A 140 12.43 7.69 -6.19
CA ASP A 140 11.62 7.52 -7.39
C ASP A 140 10.56 8.63 -7.49
N ALA A 141 10.85 9.61 -8.35
CA ALA A 141 9.97 10.74 -8.63
C ALA A 141 8.70 10.34 -9.42
N ASN A 142 8.58 9.08 -9.85
CA ASN A 142 7.37 8.54 -10.47
C ASN A 142 6.54 7.68 -9.51
N ASN A 143 6.91 7.59 -8.23
CA ASN A 143 6.17 6.81 -7.24
C ASN A 143 4.87 7.53 -6.84
N SER A 144 3.79 7.29 -7.60
CA SER A 144 2.48 7.92 -7.38
C SER A 144 1.90 7.61 -5.99
N ARG A 145 2.18 6.42 -5.45
CA ARG A 145 1.73 6.00 -4.11
C ARG A 145 2.36 6.86 -3.01
N ALA A 146 3.65 7.15 -3.12
CA ALA A 146 4.35 7.99 -2.16
C ALA A 146 3.80 9.42 -2.14
N TYR A 147 3.51 10.00 -3.32
CA TYR A 147 2.81 11.29 -3.42
C TYR A 147 1.43 11.24 -2.77
N LEU A 148 0.60 10.25 -3.11
CA LEU A 148 -0.73 10.10 -2.50
C LEU A 148 -0.67 10.05 -0.98
N ASN A 149 0.24 9.23 -0.45
CA ASN A 149 0.38 9.02 0.98
C ASN A 149 0.92 10.27 1.68
N ARG A 150 1.89 10.98 1.08
CA ARG A 150 2.39 12.25 1.62
C ARG A 150 1.31 13.32 1.61
N GLY A 151 0.53 13.44 0.52
CA GLY A 151 -0.61 14.35 0.43
C GLY A 151 -1.66 14.09 1.52
N CYS A 152 -1.96 12.82 1.81
CA CYS A 152 -2.82 12.44 2.94
C CYS A 152 -2.26 12.87 4.31
N VAL A 153 -0.94 12.80 4.52
CA VAL A 153 -0.31 13.28 5.75
C VAL A 153 -0.34 14.80 5.84
N CYS A 154 0.02 15.50 4.76
CA CYS A 154 -0.02 16.96 4.68
C CYS A 154 -1.42 17.49 4.97
N SER A 155 -2.45 16.90 4.35
CA SER A 155 -3.86 17.23 4.60
C SER A 155 -4.23 17.07 6.08
N LYS A 156 -3.83 15.96 6.73
CA LYS A 156 -4.08 15.73 8.16
C LYS A 156 -3.34 16.71 9.09
N MET A 157 -2.21 17.24 8.63
CA MET A 157 -1.42 18.24 9.37
C MET A 157 -1.87 19.68 9.12
N GLY A 158 -2.81 19.91 8.18
CA GLY A 158 -3.27 21.24 7.80
C GLY A 158 -2.40 21.93 6.73
N ASN A 159 -1.44 21.21 6.14
CA ASN A 159 -0.58 21.68 5.06
C ASN A 159 -1.33 21.51 3.72
N ILE A 160 -2.28 22.41 3.47
CA ILE A 160 -3.25 22.27 2.38
C ILE A 160 -2.59 22.41 1.00
N GLU A 161 -1.67 23.36 0.84
CA GLU A 161 -1.01 23.65 -0.44
C GLU A 161 -0.15 22.46 -0.89
N GLU A 162 0.66 21.91 0.01
CA GLU A 162 1.50 20.75 -0.27
C GLU A 162 0.66 19.51 -0.54
N ALA A 163 -0.46 19.33 0.17
CA ALA A 163 -1.38 18.23 -0.12
C ALA A 163 -2.02 18.34 -1.52
N MET A 164 -2.40 19.55 -1.92
CA MET A 164 -2.94 19.83 -3.26
C MET A 164 -1.92 19.52 -4.37
N GLU A 165 -0.66 19.90 -4.17
CA GLU A 165 0.44 19.59 -5.09
C GLU A 165 0.64 18.07 -5.21
N ASP A 166 0.73 17.37 -4.08
CA ASP A 166 0.94 15.93 -4.04
C ASP A 166 -0.22 15.13 -4.66
N PHE A 167 -1.47 15.50 -4.41
CA PHE A 167 -2.62 14.86 -5.07
C PHE A 167 -2.64 15.15 -6.57
N SER A 168 -2.29 16.37 -6.98
CA SER A 168 -2.21 16.70 -8.41
C SER A 168 -1.09 15.95 -9.11
N LYS A 169 0.07 15.78 -8.45
CA LYS A 169 1.17 14.97 -8.96
C LYS A 169 0.81 13.48 -9.04
N THR A 170 0.09 12.97 -8.05
CA THR A 170 -0.47 11.61 -8.07
C THR A 170 -1.33 11.39 -9.31
N LEU A 171 -2.25 12.33 -9.60
CA LEU A 171 -3.16 12.24 -10.75
C LEU A 171 -2.47 12.43 -12.09
N GLN A 172 -1.36 13.17 -12.14
CA GLN A 172 -0.50 13.25 -13.32
C GLN A 172 0.16 11.91 -13.64
N LEU A 173 0.61 11.19 -12.61
CA LEU A 173 1.30 9.90 -12.74
C LEU A 173 0.31 8.73 -12.90
N ASN A 174 -0.82 8.77 -12.20
CA ASN A 174 -1.89 7.78 -12.24
C ASN A 174 -3.26 8.48 -12.32
N PRO A 175 -3.80 8.71 -13.52
CA PRO A 175 -5.10 9.35 -13.73
C PRO A 175 -6.31 8.54 -13.23
N HIS A 176 -6.13 7.28 -12.82
CA HIS A 176 -7.20 6.43 -12.30
C HIS A 176 -7.18 6.32 -10.76
N GLU A 177 -6.35 7.12 -10.08
CA GLU A 177 -6.28 7.12 -8.62
C GLU A 177 -7.47 7.84 -7.99
N ALA A 178 -8.55 7.07 -7.73
CA ALA A 178 -9.79 7.58 -7.16
C ALA A 178 -9.59 8.31 -5.83
N GLN A 179 -8.67 7.83 -4.98
CA GLN A 179 -8.41 8.44 -3.68
C GLN A 179 -7.76 9.82 -3.79
N ALA A 180 -6.93 10.05 -4.81
CA ALA A 180 -6.32 11.36 -5.03
C ALA A 180 -7.38 12.40 -5.44
N TYR A 181 -8.28 12.04 -6.35
CA TYR A 181 -9.43 12.87 -6.71
C TYR A 181 -10.32 13.16 -5.50
N LEU A 182 -10.68 12.13 -4.73
CA LEU A 182 -11.55 12.28 -3.55
C LEU A 182 -10.96 13.27 -2.55
N ASN A 183 -9.69 13.07 -2.16
CA ASN A 183 -9.03 13.92 -1.18
C ASN A 183 -8.78 15.33 -1.69
N ARG A 184 -8.41 15.51 -2.97
CA ARG A 184 -8.27 16.84 -3.57
C ARG A 184 -9.60 17.59 -3.63
N GLY A 185 -10.69 16.91 -3.96
CA GLY A 185 -12.04 17.47 -3.91
C GLY A 185 -12.47 17.89 -2.50
N LEU A 186 -12.11 17.13 -1.47
CA LEU A 186 -12.34 17.52 -0.07
C LEU A 186 -11.59 18.82 0.29
N LEU A 187 -10.35 18.99 -0.18
CA LEU A 187 -9.57 20.21 0.02
C LEU A 187 -10.17 21.41 -0.72
N HIS A 188 -10.56 21.23 -1.99
CA HIS A 188 -11.28 22.25 -2.76
C HIS A 188 -12.55 22.72 -2.05
N ASN A 189 -13.35 21.78 -1.52
CA ASN A 189 -14.57 22.11 -0.78
C ASN A 189 -14.26 22.91 0.50
N HIS A 190 -13.23 22.52 1.24
CA HIS A 190 -12.77 23.26 2.42
C HIS A 190 -12.33 24.70 2.09
N GLN A 191 -11.77 24.92 0.90
CA GLN A 191 -11.38 26.25 0.40
C GLN A 191 -12.53 27.04 -0.23
N GLY A 192 -13.75 26.49 -0.30
CA GLY A 192 -14.91 27.13 -0.96
C GLY A 192 -14.92 27.01 -2.49
N LEU A 193 -14.01 26.23 -3.07
CA LEU A 193 -13.90 25.98 -4.51
C LEU A 193 -14.88 24.86 -4.93
N TYR A 194 -16.17 25.12 -4.76
CA TYR A 194 -17.20 24.08 -4.84
C TYR A 194 -17.32 23.41 -6.21
N GLN A 195 -17.14 24.16 -7.30
CA GLN A 195 -17.18 23.57 -8.65
C GLN A 195 -15.99 22.61 -8.88
N ALA A 196 -14.80 23.00 -8.45
CA ALA A 196 -13.61 22.14 -8.53
C ALA A 196 -13.76 20.89 -7.65
N ALA A 197 -14.37 21.03 -6.46
CA ALA A 197 -14.69 19.90 -5.59
C ALA A 197 -15.64 18.89 -6.25
N ILE A 198 -16.73 19.38 -6.87
CA ILE A 198 -17.69 18.53 -7.58
C ILE A 198 -17.03 17.81 -8.76
N GLN A 199 -16.20 18.50 -9.54
CA GLN A 199 -15.49 17.89 -10.67
C GLN A 199 -14.56 16.76 -10.21
N ASP A 200 -13.75 17.01 -9.17
CA ASP A 200 -12.88 15.99 -8.59
C ASP A 200 -13.68 14.80 -8.03
N TRP A 201 -14.77 15.04 -7.31
CA TRP A 201 -15.61 13.96 -6.79
C TRP A 201 -16.32 13.18 -7.90
N GLN A 202 -16.72 13.80 -9.00
CA GLN A 202 -17.28 13.10 -10.17
C GLN A 202 -16.23 12.17 -10.80
N ALA A 203 -14.98 12.64 -10.92
CA ALA A 203 -13.88 11.81 -11.41
C ALA A 203 -13.57 10.65 -10.45
N ALA A 204 -13.55 10.90 -9.13
CA ALA A 204 -13.38 9.87 -8.11
C ALA A 204 -14.50 8.81 -8.19
N ALA A 205 -15.77 9.23 -8.27
CA ALA A 205 -16.91 8.34 -8.37
C ALA A 205 -16.82 7.46 -9.62
N LYS A 206 -16.45 8.03 -10.78
CA LYS A 206 -16.23 7.24 -11.99
C LYS A 206 -15.15 6.17 -11.78
N CYS A 207 -14.00 6.54 -11.21
CA CYS A 207 -12.91 5.60 -10.96
C CYS A 207 -13.32 4.48 -9.98
N PHE A 208 -14.07 4.80 -8.92
CA PHE A 208 -14.60 3.78 -7.99
C PHE A 208 -15.59 2.84 -8.66
N CYS A 209 -16.49 3.36 -9.51
CA CYS A 209 -17.44 2.55 -10.26
C CYS A 209 -16.71 1.60 -11.23
N ASP A 210 -15.74 2.12 -11.99
CA ASP A 210 -14.95 1.34 -12.94
C ASP A 210 -14.11 0.26 -12.22
N GLY A 211 -13.64 0.56 -11.00
CA GLY A 211 -12.92 -0.38 -10.13
C GLY A 211 -13.79 -1.33 -9.30
N GLY A 212 -15.13 -1.22 -9.38
CA GLY A 212 -16.08 -2.07 -8.65
C GLY A 212 -16.26 -1.73 -7.17
N ASP A 213 -15.67 -0.64 -6.65
CA ASP A 213 -15.89 -0.18 -5.28
C ASP A 213 -17.19 0.63 -5.18
N MET A 214 -18.31 -0.09 -5.17
CA MET A 214 -19.64 0.51 -5.11
C MET A 214 -19.91 1.25 -3.80
N ILE A 215 -19.23 0.90 -2.71
CA ILE A 215 -19.38 1.57 -1.42
C ILE A 215 -18.78 2.97 -1.51
N ALA A 216 -17.54 3.08 -1.97
CA ALA A 216 -16.88 4.37 -2.16
C ALA A 216 -17.59 5.21 -3.24
N TYR A 217 -18.07 4.58 -4.31
CA TYR A 217 -18.89 5.23 -5.33
C TYR A 217 -20.13 5.91 -4.72
N HIS A 218 -20.96 5.18 -3.99
CA HIS A 218 -22.17 5.73 -3.39
C HIS A 218 -21.87 6.80 -2.34
N HIS A 219 -20.80 6.63 -1.55
CA HIS A 219 -20.36 7.66 -0.61
C HIS A 219 -19.97 8.95 -1.34
N THR A 220 -19.21 8.85 -2.42
CA THR A 220 -18.77 10.02 -3.21
C THR A 220 -19.95 10.71 -3.89
N GLN A 221 -20.93 9.96 -4.40
CA GLN A 221 -22.18 10.52 -4.94
C GLN A 221 -22.99 11.27 -3.87
N ALA A 222 -23.02 10.78 -2.63
CA ALA A 222 -23.68 11.47 -1.54
C ALA A 222 -23.03 12.84 -1.25
N LEU A 223 -21.70 12.93 -1.28
CA LEU A 223 -20.98 14.21 -1.12
C LEU A 223 -21.37 15.23 -2.20
N ILE A 224 -21.41 14.78 -3.46
CA ILE A 224 -21.82 15.63 -4.60
C ILE A 224 -23.25 16.14 -4.39
N ASN A 225 -24.19 15.24 -4.10
CA ASN A 225 -25.60 15.60 -3.92
C ASN A 225 -25.83 16.55 -2.73
N GLN A 226 -25.13 16.32 -1.61
CA GLN A 226 -25.20 17.19 -0.44
C GLN A 226 -24.72 18.60 -0.77
N LEU A 227 -23.56 18.72 -1.44
CA LEU A 227 -23.00 20.02 -1.79
C LEU A 227 -23.89 20.76 -2.81
N GLN A 228 -24.39 20.07 -3.83
CA GLN A 228 -25.30 20.66 -4.83
C GLN A 228 -26.60 21.15 -4.21
N THR A 229 -27.20 20.36 -3.31
CA THR A 229 -28.43 20.75 -2.59
C THR A 229 -28.17 22.00 -1.75
N TRP A 230 -27.04 22.03 -1.04
CA TRP A 230 -26.64 23.18 -0.24
C TRP A 230 -26.48 24.44 -1.12
N LEU A 231 -25.77 24.34 -2.24
CA LEU A 231 -25.57 25.46 -3.19
C LEU A 231 -26.89 26.02 -3.75
N LEU A 232 -27.84 25.14 -4.08
CA LEU A 232 -29.17 25.53 -4.53
C LEU A 232 -29.96 26.24 -3.43
N SER A 233 -29.83 25.80 -2.18
CA SER A 233 -30.51 26.40 -1.03
C SER A 233 -29.89 27.73 -0.58
N SER A 234 -28.59 27.94 -0.85
CA SER A 234 -27.83 29.09 -0.36
C SER A 234 -27.76 30.27 -1.35
N ASN A 235 -28.45 30.19 -2.50
CA ASN A 235 -28.36 31.16 -3.60
C ASN A 235 -26.92 31.45 -4.07
N GLN A 236 -25.96 30.57 -3.78
CA GLN A 236 -24.55 30.71 -4.21
C GLN A 236 -24.31 30.27 -5.66
N THR A 237 -25.36 30.01 -6.43
CA THR A 237 -25.28 29.78 -7.87
C THR A 237 -25.07 31.11 -8.61
N ALA A 238 -23.84 31.62 -8.64
CA ALA A 238 -23.26 32.37 -9.76
C ALA A 238 -22.00 33.15 -9.33
N ILE A 239 -20.83 32.52 -9.35
CA ILE A 239 -19.64 33.18 -9.89
C ILE A 239 -18.92 32.11 -10.72
N ALA A 240 -18.94 32.32 -12.03
CA ALA A 240 -18.26 31.52 -13.05
C ALA A 240 -16.77 31.83 -13.07
#